data_AF-A0A8C7VFY8-F1
#
_entry.id   AF-A0A8C7VFY8-F1
#
_cell.length_a   1.000
_cell.length_b   1.000
_cell.length_c   1.000
_cell.angle_alpha   90.00
_cell.angle_beta   90.00
_cell.angle_gamma   90.00
#
_symmetry.space_group_name_H-M   'P 1'
#
loop_
_entity.id
_entity.type
_entity.pdbx_description
1 polymer ?
#
loop_
_entity_poly.entity_id
_entity_poly.type
_entity_poly.pdbx_seq_one_letter_code
_entity_poly.pdbx_strand_id
1 'polypeptide(L)'
;FQPASVPNYYSEGVLPANPEESWQVYSSAQDTEGRCVCTVVAPQQTMCSRDARTKQLRQLLEKVQNMTQSIQVLDQRTQRDLQYVERMEVQLKGLETKFKQVEENHKQNIARQYKVCQHCSYIDNIVQRDVL
;
A
#
# COMPACT_ATOMS: atom_id res chain seq x y z
N PHE A 1 28.20 14.77 83.84
CA PHE A 1 28.39 14.29 82.45
C PHE A 1 27.43 15.05 81.55
N GLN A 2 27.94 16.07 80.85
CA GLN A 2 27.20 16.78 79.80
C GLN A 2 27.04 15.87 78.56
N PRO A 3 25.87 15.84 77.91
CA PRO A 3 25.78 15.29 76.55
C PRO A 3 26.39 16.31 75.58
N ALA A 4 27.27 15.82 74.72
CA ALA A 4 27.91 16.59 73.66
C ALA A 4 26.88 17.18 72.69
N SER A 5 27.08 18.44 72.36
CA SER A 5 26.36 19.20 71.34
C SER A 5 26.39 18.51 69.98
N VAL A 6 25.21 18.11 69.49
CA VAL A 6 25.02 17.68 68.10
C VAL A 6 25.20 18.90 67.20
N PRO A 7 26.08 18.88 66.18
CA PRO A 7 26.14 19.96 65.21
C PRO A 7 24.84 19.93 64.40
N ASN A 8 24.06 21.01 64.48
CA ASN A 8 22.99 21.28 63.52
C ASN A 8 23.65 21.49 62.15
N TYR A 9 23.76 20.43 61.35
CA TYR A 9 23.94 20.57 59.92
C TYR A 9 22.63 21.12 59.37
N TYR A 10 22.54 22.45 59.28
CA TYR A 10 21.63 23.10 58.37
C TYR A 10 21.96 22.57 56.97
N SER A 11 21.24 21.54 56.52
CA SER A 11 21.14 21.24 55.10
C SER A 11 20.24 22.33 54.53
N GLU A 12 20.89 23.42 54.15
CA GLU A 12 20.36 24.46 53.30
C GLU A 12 19.61 23.79 52.15
N GLY A 13 18.30 23.95 52.15
CA GLY A 13 17.41 23.29 51.21
C GLY A 13 17.73 23.72 49.79
N VAL A 14 18.55 22.93 49.10
CA VAL A 14 18.59 22.94 47.64
C VAL A 14 17.31 22.25 47.17
N LEU A 15 16.22 23.02 47.12
CA LEU A 15 15.06 22.65 46.34
C LEU A 15 15.49 22.72 44.86
N PRO A 16 15.49 21.61 44.10
CA PRO A 16 15.54 21.73 42.65
C PRO A 16 14.24 22.44 42.23
N ALA A 17 14.37 23.51 41.45
CA ALA A 17 13.28 24.38 41.00
C ALA A 17 12.26 23.70 40.04
N ASN A 18 12.23 22.38 39.96
CA ASN A 18 11.24 21.65 39.18
C ASN A 18 11.05 20.19 39.69
N PRO A 19 9.91 19.86 40.34
CA PRO A 19 9.62 18.49 40.78
C PRO A 19 9.28 17.52 39.64
N GLU A 20 9.11 17.99 38.40
CA GLU A 20 8.63 17.15 37.29
C GLU A 20 9.74 16.42 36.49
N GLU A 21 11.03 16.70 36.74
CA GLU A 21 12.12 16.21 35.86
C GLU A 21 13.33 15.57 36.57
N SER A 22 13.39 15.57 37.90
CA SER A 22 14.56 15.03 38.63
C SER A 22 14.17 13.90 39.60
N TRP A 23 14.98 12.84 39.63
CA TRP A 23 14.84 11.74 40.60
C TRP A 23 14.97 12.32 42.02
N GLN A 24 13.89 12.26 42.80
CA GLN A 24 13.91 12.71 44.18
C GLN A 24 14.38 11.57 45.08
N VAL A 25 15.56 11.74 45.66
CA VAL A 25 16.14 10.80 46.63
C VAL A 25 15.85 11.35 48.02
N TYR A 26 15.02 10.66 48.78
CA TYR A 26 14.86 10.95 50.20
C TYR A 26 15.94 10.19 50.98
N SER A 27 16.59 10.88 51.91
CA SER A 27 17.80 10.42 52.62
C SER A 27 17.74 8.98 53.15
N SER A 28 18.93 8.39 53.29
CA SER A 28 19.16 7.03 53.77
C SER A 28 18.60 6.80 55.17
N ALA A 29 17.74 5.79 55.32
CA ALA A 29 17.47 5.20 56.63
C ALA A 29 18.56 4.14 56.89
N GLN A 30 19.15 4.13 58.09
CA GLN A 30 20.14 3.12 58.45
C GLN A 30 19.43 1.93 59.10
N ASP A 31 19.67 0.70 58.60
CA ASP A 31 19.12 -0.50 59.24
C ASP A 31 19.82 -0.80 60.58
N THR A 32 19.25 -1.71 61.37
CA THR A 32 19.80 -2.09 62.69
C THR A 32 21.19 -2.74 62.63
N GLU A 33 21.70 -3.00 61.42
CA GLU A 33 23.02 -3.56 61.14
C GLU A 33 24.00 -2.50 60.57
N GLY A 34 23.60 -1.22 60.53
CA GLY A 34 24.43 -0.09 60.12
C GLY A 34 24.47 0.17 58.61
N ARG A 35 23.66 -0.52 57.79
CA ARG A 35 23.65 -0.33 56.33
C ARG A 35 22.66 0.76 55.93
N CYS A 36 23.07 1.64 55.01
CA CYS A 36 22.23 2.69 54.48
C CYS A 36 21.25 2.15 53.44
N VAL A 37 19.95 2.31 53.68
CA VAL A 37 18.87 1.98 52.75
C VAL A 37 18.33 3.28 52.15
N CYS A 38 18.52 3.46 50.85
CA CYS A 38 17.99 4.60 50.10
C CYS A 38 16.68 4.19 49.41
N THR A 39 15.60 4.90 49.68
CA THR A 39 14.33 4.71 48.96
C THR A 39 14.20 5.81 47.92
N VAL A 40 14.19 5.42 46.64
CA VAL A 40 13.99 6.35 45.53
C VAL A 40 12.54 6.32 45.08
N VAL A 41 11.94 7.50 44.92
CA VAL A 41 10.59 7.60 44.34
C VAL A 41 10.73 7.74 42.84
N ALA A 42 10.28 6.72 42.10
CA ALA A 42 10.20 6.81 40.65
C ALA A 42 9.15 7.89 40.28
N PRO A 43 9.42 8.76 39.28
CA PRO A 43 8.43 9.68 38.76
C PRO A 43 7.14 8.94 38.37
N GLN A 44 5.98 9.58 38.56
CA GLN A 44 4.68 9.00 38.21
C GLN A 44 4.70 8.39 36.79
N GLN A 45 4.10 7.19 36.65
CA GLN A 45 4.16 6.34 35.44
C GLN A 45 3.69 7.01 34.13
N THR A 46 3.11 8.22 34.20
CA THR A 46 2.73 9.02 33.04
C THR A 46 3.94 9.45 32.19
N MET A 47 5.17 9.40 32.71
CA MET A 47 6.38 9.69 31.94
C MET A 47 6.87 8.52 31.07
N CYS A 48 6.41 7.29 31.28
CA CYS A 48 6.72 6.13 30.42
C CYS A 48 5.95 6.14 29.07
N SER A 49 5.09 7.15 28.82
CA SER A 49 4.41 7.32 27.53
C SER A 49 5.32 7.86 26.42
N ARG A 50 6.58 8.20 26.72
CA ARG A 50 7.51 8.93 25.84
C ARG A 50 8.62 8.08 25.22
N ASP A 51 8.62 6.76 25.44
CA ASP A 51 9.61 5.85 24.85
C ASP A 51 9.60 5.95 23.32
N ALA A 52 10.75 6.24 22.73
CA ALA A 52 10.92 6.38 21.28
C ALA A 52 10.31 5.20 20.51
N ARG A 53 10.35 4.00 21.10
CA ARG A 53 9.75 2.77 20.59
C ARG A 53 8.22 2.87 20.41
N THR A 54 7.51 3.48 21.35
CA THR A 54 6.05 3.66 21.27
C THR A 54 5.67 4.65 20.18
N LYS A 55 6.46 5.70 19.98
CA LYS A 55 6.27 6.65 18.86
C LYS A 55 6.55 5.98 17.51
N GLN A 56 7.63 5.21 17.42
CA GLN A 56 7.98 4.44 16.22
C GLN A 56 6.86 3.44 15.87
N LEU A 57 6.30 2.76 16.87
CA LEU A 57 5.21 1.81 16.65
C LEU A 57 3.94 2.51 16.14
N ARG A 58 3.56 3.65 16.71
CA ARG A 58 2.42 4.44 16.22
C ARG A 58 2.62 4.91 14.78
N GLN A 59 3.81 5.42 14.46
CA GLN A 59 4.14 5.81 13.08
C GLN A 59 4.11 4.63 12.11
N LEU A 60 4.56 3.45 12.54
CA LEU A 60 4.50 2.25 11.71
C LEU A 60 3.06 1.81 11.47
N LEU A 61 2.21 1.83 12.50
CA LEU A 61 0.79 1.51 12.37
C LEU A 61 0.07 2.45 11.40
N GLU A 62 0.34 3.75 11.50
CA GLU A 62 -0.21 4.75 10.57
C GLU A 62 0.26 4.50 9.13
N LYS A 63 1.55 4.20 8.92
CA LYS A 63 2.06 3.84 7.59
C LYS A 63 1.41 2.58 7.03
N VAL A 64 1.28 1.53 7.84
CA VAL A 64 0.62 0.28 7.45
C VAL A 64 -0.85 0.54 7.10
N GLN A 65 -1.55 1.37 7.88
CA GLN A 65 -2.92 1.75 7.58
C GLN A 65 -3.04 2.52 6.25
N ASN A 66 -2.17 3.50 6.02
CA ASN A 66 -2.13 4.25 4.76
C ASN A 66 -1.82 3.35 3.56
N MET A 67 -0.87 2.41 3.70
CA MET A 67 -0.58 1.41 2.67
C MET A 67 -1.77 0.48 2.42
N THR A 68 -2.47 0.06 3.48
CA THR A 68 -3.66 -0.80 3.35
C THR A 68 -4.75 -0.11 2.54
N GLN A 69 -5.02 1.18 2.81
CA GLN A 69 -5.97 1.96 2.01
C GLN A 69 -5.52 2.10 0.56
N SER A 70 -4.22 2.34 0.35
CA SER A 70 -3.65 2.49 -1.00
C SER A 70 -3.77 1.19 -1.81
N ILE A 71 -3.55 0.03 -1.15
CA ILE A 71 -3.73 -1.30 -1.76
C ILE A 71 -5.19 -1.54 -2.10
N GLN A 72 -6.15 -1.16 -1.25
CA GLN A 72 -7.57 -1.31 -1.56
C GLN A 72 -7.99 -0.47 -2.78
N VAL A 73 -7.50 0.75 -2.90
CA VAL A 73 -7.76 1.60 -4.08
C VAL A 73 -7.10 1.01 -5.32
N LEU A 74 -5.87 0.50 -5.19
CA LEU A 74 -5.17 -0.15 -6.29
C LEU A 74 -5.92 -1.40 -6.77
N ASP A 75 -6.38 -2.24 -5.86
CA ASP A 75 -7.16 -3.46 -6.15
C ASP A 75 -8.44 -3.13 -6.92
N GLN A 76 -9.21 -2.12 -6.47
CA GLN A 76 -10.39 -1.66 -7.20
C GLN A 76 -10.07 -1.17 -8.62
N ARG A 77 -8.92 -0.51 -8.78
CA ARG A 77 -8.47 -0.05 -10.10
C ARG A 77 -8.07 -1.23 -10.98
N THR A 78 -7.26 -2.14 -10.46
CA THR A 78 -6.84 -3.36 -11.16
C THR A 78 -8.05 -4.19 -11.59
N GLN A 79 -9.06 -4.34 -10.73
CA GLN A 79 -10.29 -5.06 -11.09
C GLN A 79 -11.03 -4.40 -12.27
N ARG A 80 -11.11 -3.06 -12.30
CA ARG A 80 -11.72 -2.34 -13.43
C ARG A 80 -10.90 -2.45 -14.70
N ASP A 81 -9.58 -2.36 -14.59
CA ASP A 81 -8.67 -2.48 -15.73
C ASP A 81 -8.74 -3.88 -16.35
N LEU A 82 -8.81 -4.93 -15.52
CA LEU A 82 -9.02 -6.31 -15.98
C LEU A 82 -10.36 -6.46 -16.75
N GLN A 83 -11.45 -5.94 -16.19
CA GLN A 83 -12.75 -5.96 -16.89
C GLN A 83 -12.74 -5.15 -18.20
N TYR A 84 -11.92 -4.10 -18.29
CA TYR A 84 -11.77 -3.33 -19.51
C TYR A 84 -11.02 -4.14 -20.57
N VAL A 85 -9.91 -4.80 -20.19
CA VAL A 85 -9.15 -5.67 -21.09
C VAL A 85 -10.00 -6.84 -21.59
N GLU A 86 -10.76 -7.50 -20.71
CA GLU A 86 -11.64 -8.62 -21.09
C GLU A 86 -12.70 -8.19 -22.12
N ARG A 87 -13.33 -7.03 -21.92
CA ARG A 87 -14.30 -6.47 -22.88
C ARG A 87 -13.65 -6.14 -24.21
N MET A 88 -12.45 -5.56 -24.19
CA MET A 88 -11.71 -5.25 -25.40
C MET A 88 -11.34 -6.52 -26.16
N GLU A 89 -10.94 -7.59 -25.47
CA GLU A 89 -10.64 -8.88 -26.09
C GLU A 89 -11.85 -9.45 -26.85
N VAL A 90 -13.04 -9.41 -26.25
CA VAL A 90 -14.29 -9.83 -26.90
C VAL A 90 -14.56 -9.00 -28.17
N GLN A 91 -14.38 -7.68 -28.09
CA GLN A 91 -14.55 -6.79 -29.24
C GLN A 91 -13.55 -7.12 -30.37
N LEU A 92 -12.28 -7.38 -30.03
CA LEU A 92 -11.24 -7.73 -30.99
C LEU A 92 -11.54 -9.07 -31.68
N LYS A 93 -11.98 -10.09 -30.93
CA LYS A 93 -12.42 -11.38 -31.52
C LYS A 93 -13.61 -11.20 -32.46
N GLY A 94 -14.57 -10.34 -32.09
CA GLY A 94 -15.70 -9.99 -32.94
C GLY A 94 -15.25 -9.29 -34.23
N LEU A 95 -14.28 -8.38 -34.14
CA LEU A 95 -13.71 -7.69 -35.29
C LEU A 95 -12.95 -8.66 -36.20
N GLU A 96 -12.14 -9.56 -35.65
CA GLU A 96 -11.41 -10.60 -36.39
C GLU A 96 -12.37 -11.48 -37.19
N THR A 97 -13.49 -11.89 -36.57
CA THR A 97 -14.51 -12.72 -37.23
C THR A 97 -15.13 -11.98 -38.43
N LYS A 98 -15.44 -10.69 -38.27
CA LYS A 98 -15.96 -9.86 -39.37
C LYS A 98 -14.94 -9.72 -40.51
N PHE A 99 -13.66 -9.55 -40.20
CA PHE A 99 -12.61 -9.49 -41.23
C PHE A 99 -12.51 -10.80 -42.01
N LYS A 100 -12.51 -11.96 -41.33
CA LYS A 100 -12.53 -13.28 -41.99
C LYS A 100 -13.74 -13.44 -42.90
N GLN A 101 -14.92 -13.01 -42.45
CA GLN A 101 -16.13 -13.05 -43.26
C GLN A 101 -16.02 -12.16 -44.52
N VAL A 102 -15.48 -10.95 -44.39
CA VAL A 102 -15.26 -10.04 -45.52
C VAL A 102 -14.25 -10.64 -46.51
N GLU A 103 -13.15 -11.22 -46.01
CA GLU A 103 -12.14 -11.87 -46.84
C GLU A 103 -12.72 -13.04 -47.64
N GLU A 104 -13.50 -13.91 -46.99
CA GLU A 104 -14.13 -15.06 -47.64
C GLU A 104 -15.18 -14.62 -48.67
N ASN A 105 -16.02 -13.65 -48.33
CA ASN A 105 -16.97 -13.07 -49.28
C ASN A 105 -16.26 -12.47 -50.50
N HIS A 106 -15.13 -11.79 -50.29
CA HIS A 106 -14.34 -11.23 -51.37
C HIS A 106 -13.78 -12.32 -52.30
N LYS A 107 -13.20 -13.39 -51.74
CA LYS A 107 -12.72 -14.55 -52.52
C LYS A 107 -13.83 -15.20 -53.33
N GLN A 108 -14.99 -15.45 -52.69
CA GLN A 108 -16.15 -16.02 -53.38
C GLN A 108 -16.66 -15.11 -54.49
N ASN A 109 -16.70 -13.80 -54.26
CA ASN A 109 -17.14 -12.86 -55.28
C ASN A 109 -16.18 -12.84 -56.48
N ILE A 110 -14.87 -12.83 -56.26
CA ILE A 110 -13.87 -12.93 -57.33
C ILE A 110 -14.07 -14.22 -58.14
N ALA A 111 -14.23 -15.37 -57.47
CA ALA A 111 -14.44 -16.64 -58.14
C ALA A 111 -15.72 -16.64 -59.00
N ARG A 112 -16.80 -16.00 -58.54
CA ARG A 112 -18.04 -15.83 -59.31
C ARG A 112 -17.83 -14.93 -60.52
N GLN A 113 -17.18 -13.77 -60.33
CA GLN A 113 -16.87 -12.84 -61.41
C GLN A 113 -16.03 -13.53 -62.50
N TYR A 114 -15.01 -14.31 -62.12
CA TYR A 114 -14.18 -15.03 -63.08
C TYR A 114 -15.00 -16.04 -63.90
N LYS A 115 -15.90 -16.80 -63.27
CA LYS A 115 -16.81 -17.72 -63.98
C LYS A 115 -17.74 -17.00 -64.94
N VAL A 116 -18.29 -15.85 -64.55
CA VAL A 116 -19.16 -15.03 -65.40
C VAL A 116 -18.37 -14.50 -66.61
N CYS A 117 -17.16 -13.99 -66.41
CA CYS A 117 -16.30 -13.54 -67.49
C CYS A 117 -15.98 -14.69 -68.47
N GLN A 118 -15.60 -15.87 -67.97
CA GLN A 118 -15.37 -17.03 -68.82
C GLN A 118 -16.62 -17.44 -69.62
N HIS A 119 -17.79 -17.44 -68.98
CA HIS A 119 -19.05 -17.78 -69.63
C HIS A 119 -19.42 -16.76 -70.71
N CYS A 120 -19.29 -15.46 -70.43
CA CYS A 120 -19.54 -14.40 -71.42
C CYS A 120 -18.62 -14.54 -72.63
N SER A 121 -17.31 -14.71 -72.41
CA SER A 121 -16.36 -14.91 -73.49
C SER A 121 -16.66 -16.17 -74.32
N TYR A 122 -17.14 -17.25 -73.70
CA TYR A 122 -17.52 -18.45 -74.43
C TYR A 122 -18.74 -18.22 -75.34
N ILE A 123 -19.76 -17.52 -74.84
CA ILE A 123 -20.94 -17.16 -75.64
C ILE A 123 -20.56 -16.21 -76.78
N ASP A 124 -19.72 -15.19 -76.53
CA ASP A 124 -19.23 -14.28 -77.57
C ASP A 124 -18.53 -15.05 -78.69
N ASN A 125 -17.69 -16.05 -78.34
CA ASN A 125 -17.04 -16.91 -79.33
C ASN A 125 -18.02 -17.78 -80.15
N ILE A 126 -19.11 -18.27 -79.54
CA ILE A 126 -20.15 -19.03 -80.25
C ILE A 126 -20.88 -18.11 -81.23
N VAL A 127 -21.37 -16.96 -80.76
CA VAL A 127 -22.11 -16.00 -81.58
C VAL A 127 -21.23 -15.51 -82.75
N GLN A 128 -19.94 -15.25 -82.51
CA GLN A 128 -19.01 -14.86 -83.56
C GLN A 128 -18.80 -15.96 -84.63
N ARG A 129 -18.87 -17.24 -84.24
CA ARG A 129 -18.82 -18.37 -85.19
C ARG A 129 -20.10 -18.53 -85.98
N ASP A 130 -21.25 -18.35 -85.34
CA ASP A 130 -22.56 -18.52 -86.00
C ASP A 130 -22.88 -17.35 -86.98
N VAL A 131 -22.15 -16.23 -86.89
CA VAL A 131 -22.29 -15.06 -87.77
C VAL A 131 -21.33 -15.11 -88.98
N LEU A 132 -20.33 -16.00 -88.99
CA LEU A 132 -19.38 -16.22 -90.11
C LEU A 132 -19.78 -17.44 -90.96
#